data_AF-A0A7X9AWT1-F1
#
_entry.id   AF-A0A7X9AWT1-F1
#
_cell.length_a   1.000
_cell.length_b   1.000
_cell.length_c   1.000
_cell.angle_alpha   90.00
_cell.angle_beta   90.00
_cell.angle_gamma   90.00
#
_symmetry.space_group_name_H-M   'P 1'
#
loop_
_entity.id
_entity.type
_entity.pdbx_description
1 polymer ?
#
loop_
_entity_poly.entity_id
_entity_poly.type
_entity_poly.pdbx_seq_one_letter_code
_entity_poly.pdbx_strand_id
1 'polypeptide(L)'
;MKQTLCFVVFALTLHAEVLLHTNFKSGLQHWRIPDYWNGKLQHTNGMMQMTSTERDGKNFARVLTHCKQLEWGGNWLRVSVKAHGQGELRSGLIKYFPDSQGKIDYTTMQYVYSEPAFVLTETPQSFEYTFKLGEDVPILIATILQIDGTGDAFIASYKIETTCAPEAQMENLNAYQVFPEGAPIGEFRFRFSRANQPALIFHNGQVHKATTDSNGLLTISGLTAQKGLNRITASAEGAIATSYIDTLPQQEWDTFAQAASKIKIFDKIHCLFIGDSLTDFDRGHNCIDKLGFWLDKYNPGQFSVRNAAVRGDFITRVEQRLKGEKAFMQERYDNLFAENYDLIIFWLGHNDTRTNSNTGFSQALVPPQKQEESFHRVIKLIRQSSQAPILLISPSPANAQMLQERAAKQATGRNVILFGKAEHVQAYDQILQKLAVDLKLGYMQITEAFRQHPELPTLFQKDGVHLSEKGHSFVAMQLLAAFAENPLLKQITAEEKH
;
A
#
# COMPACT_ATOMS: atom_id res chain seq x y z
N MET A 1 9.65 4.27 41.10
CA MET A 1 9.07 4.03 39.75
C MET A 1 9.88 4.83 38.74
N LYS A 2 10.84 4.18 38.08
CA LYS A 2 11.65 4.77 37.01
C LYS A 2 11.08 4.24 35.69
N GLN A 3 10.45 5.11 34.90
CA GLN A 3 10.09 4.80 33.52
C GLN A 3 11.37 4.83 32.68
N THR A 4 11.82 3.65 32.26
CA THR A 4 12.92 3.50 31.32
C THR A 4 12.39 3.84 29.93
N LEU A 5 12.84 4.98 29.40
CA LEU A 5 12.56 5.45 28.05
C LEU A 5 13.38 4.60 27.07
N CYS A 6 12.75 3.59 26.45
CA CYS A 6 13.37 2.85 25.36
C CYS A 6 13.42 3.73 24.11
N PHE A 7 14.60 4.26 23.78
CA PHE A 7 14.89 4.83 22.48
C PHE A 7 14.98 3.70 21.45
N VAL A 8 13.94 3.56 20.63
CA VAL A 8 14.04 2.78 19.39
C VAL A 8 14.51 3.73 18.30
N VAL A 9 15.74 3.53 17.84
CA VAL A 9 16.31 4.27 16.70
C VAL A 9 15.74 3.64 15.43
N PHE A 10 14.63 4.17 14.92
CA PHE A 10 14.19 3.84 13.56
C PHE A 10 14.93 4.74 12.56
N ALA A 11 15.59 4.11 11.60
CA ALA A 11 16.17 4.79 10.46
C ALA A 11 15.06 5.49 9.66
N LEU A 12 15.05 6.83 9.72
CA LEU A 12 14.19 7.72 8.96
C LEU A 12 14.46 7.55 7.46
N THR A 13 13.49 7.02 6.74
CA THR A 13 13.47 7.06 5.28
C THR A 13 12.30 7.91 4.83
N LEU A 14 12.60 9.15 4.43
CA LEU A 14 11.71 10.03 3.69
C LEU A 14 11.34 9.34 2.37
N HIS A 15 10.19 8.70 2.33
CA HIS A 15 9.63 8.18 1.09
C HIS A 15 8.62 9.18 0.54
N ALA A 16 9.01 9.92 -0.50
CA ALA A 16 8.03 10.57 -1.35
C ALA A 16 7.24 9.46 -2.08
N GLU A 17 5.95 9.33 -1.80
CA GLU A 17 5.09 8.43 -2.57
C GLU A 17 4.82 9.06 -3.93
N VAL A 18 5.32 8.40 -4.99
CA VAL A 18 5.06 8.83 -6.35
C VAL A 18 3.67 8.34 -6.76
N LEU A 19 2.71 9.26 -6.76
CA LEU A 19 1.28 8.96 -7.00
C LEU A 19 0.96 8.64 -8.46
N LEU A 20 1.76 9.16 -9.38
CA LEU A 20 1.77 8.74 -10.78
C LEU A 20 3.22 8.58 -11.23
N HIS A 21 3.79 7.37 -11.11
CA HIS A 21 4.73 6.81 -12.09
C HIS A 21 5.13 5.38 -11.74
N THR A 22 4.78 4.49 -12.65
CA THR A 22 5.82 3.70 -13.29
C THR A 22 5.77 4.04 -14.78
N ASN A 23 6.67 4.95 -15.18
CA ASN A 23 6.97 5.37 -16.56
C ASN A 23 5.86 6.18 -17.30
N PHE A 24 6.09 7.48 -17.48
CA PHE A 24 5.26 8.40 -18.28
C PHE A 24 4.91 7.80 -19.64
N LYS A 25 5.87 7.12 -20.30
CA LYS A 25 5.67 6.49 -21.62
C LYS A 25 4.62 5.38 -21.57
N SER A 26 4.58 4.57 -20.52
CA SER A 26 3.53 3.55 -20.33
C SER A 26 2.23 4.12 -19.78
N GLY A 27 2.21 5.39 -19.36
CA GLY A 27 1.02 6.10 -18.88
C GLY A 27 0.38 7.03 -19.91
N LEU A 28 1.01 7.23 -21.08
CA LEU A 28 0.55 8.19 -22.10
C LEU A 28 -0.92 7.96 -22.49
N GLN A 29 -1.36 6.69 -22.62
CA GLN A 29 -2.75 6.40 -22.99
C GLN A 29 -3.81 6.84 -21.96
N HIS A 30 -3.42 7.26 -20.76
CA HIS A 30 -4.34 7.74 -19.74
C HIS A 30 -4.58 9.25 -19.82
N TRP A 31 -3.83 9.97 -20.65
CA TRP A 31 -4.08 11.36 -20.98
C TRP A 31 -5.14 11.45 -22.06
N ARG A 32 -6.10 12.36 -21.89
CA ARG A 32 -7.21 12.54 -22.83
C ARG A 32 -7.73 13.97 -22.83
N ILE A 33 -8.39 14.31 -23.93
CA ILE A 33 -9.26 15.50 -24.05
C ILE A 33 -10.70 15.00 -23.95
N PRO A 34 -11.45 15.29 -22.88
CA PRO A 34 -12.89 15.05 -22.84
C PRO A 34 -13.61 15.80 -23.97
N ASP A 35 -14.73 15.28 -24.47
CA ASP A 35 -15.46 15.84 -25.63
C ASP A 35 -15.95 17.30 -25.42
N TYR A 36 -16.12 17.70 -24.17
CA TYR A 36 -16.48 19.06 -23.77
C TYR A 36 -15.29 20.02 -23.62
N TRP A 37 -14.06 19.54 -23.82
CA TRP A 37 -12.86 20.38 -23.91
C TRP A 37 -12.43 20.56 -25.36
N ASN A 38 -11.32 21.27 -25.56
CA ASN A 38 -10.83 21.68 -26.86
C ASN A 38 -9.34 21.36 -27.00
N GLY A 39 -8.85 21.35 -28.23
CA GLY A 39 -7.48 21.03 -28.60
C GLY A 39 -7.34 19.69 -29.31
N LYS A 40 -6.13 19.42 -29.81
CA LYS A 40 -5.72 18.14 -30.37
C LYS A 40 -4.68 17.48 -29.48
N LEU A 41 -4.77 16.17 -29.33
CA LEU A 41 -3.83 15.35 -28.57
C LEU A 41 -3.26 14.26 -29.47
N GLN A 42 -1.93 14.17 -29.54
CA GLN A 42 -1.21 13.13 -30.26
C GLN A 42 -0.13 12.52 -29.37
N HIS A 43 0.10 11.22 -29.50
CA HIS A 43 1.16 10.52 -28.77
C HIS A 43 2.23 10.06 -29.76
N THR A 44 3.46 10.55 -29.62
CA THR A 44 4.56 10.28 -30.56
C THR A 44 5.82 9.91 -29.77
N ASN A 45 6.42 8.75 -30.09
CA ASN A 45 7.75 8.33 -29.58
C ASN A 45 8.01 8.55 -28.07
N GLY A 46 7.00 8.29 -27.22
CA GLY A 46 7.13 8.45 -25.78
C GLY A 46 6.95 9.89 -25.27
N MET A 47 6.41 10.78 -26.10
CA MET A 47 5.98 12.14 -25.76
C MET A 47 4.47 12.29 -26.02
N MET A 48 3.91 13.33 -25.41
CA MET A 48 2.55 13.80 -25.65
C MET A 48 2.63 15.16 -26.33
N GLN A 49 2.05 15.31 -27.51
CA GLN A 49 1.89 16.59 -28.19
C GLN A 49 0.44 17.07 -28.02
N MET A 50 0.31 18.32 -27.59
CA MET A 50 -0.97 19.03 -27.45
C MET A 50 -0.93 20.30 -28.29
N THR A 51 -2.00 20.57 -29.04
CA THR A 51 -2.09 21.75 -29.91
C THR A 51 -3.41 22.44 -29.68
N SER A 52 -3.38 23.76 -29.44
CA SER A 52 -4.58 24.58 -29.27
C SER A 52 -5.41 24.58 -30.56
N THR A 53 -6.73 24.56 -30.43
CA THR A 53 -7.66 24.80 -31.53
C THR A 53 -8.65 25.88 -31.15
N GLU A 54 -9.36 26.45 -32.11
CA GLU A 54 -10.44 27.41 -31.83
C GLU A 54 -11.75 26.68 -31.50
N ARG A 55 -12.41 27.08 -30.42
CA ARG A 55 -13.79 26.69 -30.10
C ARG A 55 -14.49 27.87 -29.44
N ASP A 56 -15.66 28.24 -29.95
CA ASP A 56 -16.47 29.35 -29.45
C ASP A 56 -15.68 30.67 -29.29
N GLY A 57 -14.84 30.99 -30.27
CA GLY A 57 -14.00 32.20 -30.29
C GLY A 57 -12.81 32.18 -29.33
N LYS A 58 -12.48 31.04 -28.73
CA LYS A 58 -11.33 30.88 -27.82
C LYS A 58 -10.36 29.82 -28.34
N ASN A 59 -9.08 30.18 -28.36
CA ASN A 59 -8.00 29.24 -28.63
C ASN A 59 -7.46 28.67 -27.32
N PHE A 60 -7.53 27.35 -27.17
CA PHE A 60 -6.89 26.64 -26.06
C PHE A 60 -6.74 25.14 -26.38
N ALA A 61 -5.88 24.46 -25.63
CA ALA A 61 -5.87 23.00 -25.52
C ALA A 61 -5.91 22.63 -24.05
N ARG A 62 -6.68 21.60 -23.67
CA ARG A 62 -6.67 21.06 -22.32
C ARG A 62 -6.73 19.54 -22.32
N VAL A 63 -5.85 18.92 -21.57
CA VAL A 63 -5.83 17.45 -21.36
C VAL A 63 -5.90 17.16 -19.87
N LEU A 64 -6.41 15.98 -19.52
CA LEU A 64 -6.37 15.48 -18.14
C LEU A 64 -5.88 14.04 -18.07
N THR A 65 -5.40 13.68 -16.89
CA THR A 65 -5.36 12.31 -16.42
C THR A 65 -5.84 12.24 -14.97
N HIS A 66 -6.44 11.12 -14.56
CA HIS A 66 -6.94 10.94 -13.20
C HIS A 66 -5.85 10.37 -12.30
N CYS A 67 -5.67 11.00 -11.13
CA CYS A 67 -4.91 10.43 -10.03
C CYS A 67 -5.90 9.79 -9.06
N LYS A 68 -5.68 8.52 -8.73
CA LYS A 68 -6.47 7.85 -7.68
C LYS A 68 -5.60 7.68 -6.45
N GLN A 69 -6.01 8.31 -5.36
CA GLN A 69 -5.50 8.10 -4.02
C GLN A 69 -6.70 8.03 -3.07
N LEU A 70 -6.55 7.32 -1.95
CA LEU A 70 -7.64 7.10 -1.01
C LEU A 70 -8.10 8.39 -0.30
N GLU A 71 -7.18 9.29 0.06
CA GLU A 71 -7.53 10.68 0.43
C GLU A 71 -6.43 11.64 0.01
N TRP A 72 -6.83 12.90 -0.12
CA TRP A 72 -6.00 14.00 -0.56
C TRP A 72 -5.81 15.07 0.51
N GLY A 73 -6.60 15.05 1.59
CA GLY A 73 -6.56 16.06 2.65
C GLY A 73 -5.15 16.31 3.19
N GLY A 74 -4.78 17.58 3.34
CA GLY A 74 -3.52 18.01 3.93
C GLY A 74 -2.25 17.71 3.11
N ASN A 75 -2.36 17.02 1.96
CA ASN A 75 -1.20 16.72 1.13
C ASN A 75 -0.71 17.98 0.41
N TRP A 76 0.61 18.07 0.22
CA TRP A 76 1.18 18.92 -0.81
C TRP A 76 1.61 18.05 -1.98
N LEU A 77 1.24 18.46 -3.19
CA LEU A 77 1.49 17.74 -4.41
C LEU A 77 2.48 18.54 -5.25
N ARG A 78 3.69 18.00 -5.43
CA ARG A 78 4.65 18.56 -6.37
C ARG A 78 4.38 17.98 -7.75
N VAL A 79 4.17 18.85 -8.72
CA VAL A 79 4.07 18.51 -10.13
C VAL A 79 5.33 18.99 -10.83
N SER A 80 6.02 18.08 -11.53
CA SER A 80 7.19 18.38 -12.35
C SER A 80 6.91 18.01 -13.81
N VAL A 81 7.10 18.95 -14.72
CA VAL A 81 6.83 18.77 -16.15
C VAL A 81 8.06 19.14 -16.96
N LYS A 82 8.37 18.34 -17.98
CA LYS A 82 9.39 18.67 -19.00
C LYS A 82 8.70 18.87 -20.34
N ALA A 83 8.78 20.08 -20.88
CA ALA A 83 8.05 20.48 -22.08
C ALA A 83 8.86 21.46 -22.96
N HIS A 84 8.47 21.56 -24.23
CA HIS A 84 8.88 22.61 -25.18
C HIS A 84 7.73 22.89 -26.15
N GLY A 85 7.80 23.97 -26.92
CA GLY A 85 6.78 24.36 -27.91
C GLY A 85 6.59 25.87 -27.98
N GLN A 86 5.36 26.29 -28.30
CA GLN A 86 4.97 27.70 -28.41
C GLN A 86 3.74 28.00 -27.55
N GLY A 87 3.70 29.20 -26.97
CA GLY A 87 2.60 29.67 -26.12
C GLY A 87 2.85 29.49 -24.62
N GLU A 88 1.80 29.60 -23.82
CA GLU A 88 1.87 29.52 -22.37
C GLU A 88 1.22 28.22 -21.87
N LEU A 89 2.00 27.40 -21.17
CA LEU A 89 1.55 26.14 -20.58
C LEU A 89 1.28 26.29 -19.09
N ARG A 90 0.10 25.87 -18.64
CA ARG A 90 -0.25 25.73 -17.23
C ARG A 90 -0.35 24.26 -16.86
N SER A 91 0.14 23.93 -15.67
CA SER A 91 -0.26 22.70 -14.99
C SER A 91 -1.34 23.02 -13.97
N GLY A 92 -2.24 22.10 -13.69
CA GLY A 92 -3.26 22.29 -12.69
C GLY A 92 -3.80 21.01 -12.12
N LEU A 93 -4.71 21.18 -11.17
CA LEU A 93 -5.50 20.12 -10.57
C LEU A 93 -6.99 20.44 -10.73
N ILE A 94 -7.79 19.40 -10.96
CA ILE A 94 -9.23 19.42 -10.73
C ILE A 94 -9.48 18.62 -9.46
N LYS A 95 -10.05 19.29 -8.46
CA LYS A 95 -10.48 18.69 -7.19
C LYS A 95 -11.95 18.35 -7.32
N TYR A 96 -12.31 17.08 -7.15
CA TYR A 96 -13.70 16.60 -7.17
C TYR A 96 -14.15 16.27 -5.76
N PHE A 97 -15.28 16.83 -5.34
CA PHE A 97 -15.82 16.67 -3.99
C PHE A 97 -17.03 15.73 -3.98
N PRO A 98 -17.33 15.09 -2.84
CA PRO A 98 -18.46 14.18 -2.74
C PRO A 98 -19.80 14.94 -2.60
N ASP A 99 -20.86 14.40 -3.20
CA ASP A 99 -22.25 14.73 -2.90
C ASP A 99 -22.70 14.09 -1.56
N SER A 100 -23.97 14.28 -1.19
CA SER A 100 -24.55 13.68 0.03
C SER A 100 -24.59 12.15 0.03
N GLN A 101 -24.32 11.50 -1.12
CA GLN A 101 -24.23 10.04 -1.27
C GLN A 101 -22.77 9.56 -1.40
N GLY A 102 -21.77 10.45 -1.26
CA GLY A 102 -20.36 10.13 -1.43
C GLY A 102 -19.91 9.95 -2.88
N LYS A 103 -20.74 10.32 -3.87
CA LYS A 103 -20.38 10.29 -5.30
C LYS A 103 -19.81 11.62 -5.74
N ILE A 104 -19.13 11.66 -6.89
CA ILE A 104 -18.60 12.92 -7.43
C ILE A 104 -19.74 13.91 -7.70
N ASP A 105 -19.71 15.03 -6.99
CA ASP A 105 -20.49 16.21 -7.31
C ASP A 105 -19.72 17.07 -8.31
N TYR A 106 -20.14 17.01 -9.58
CA TYR A 106 -19.52 17.80 -10.64
C TYR A 106 -19.85 19.30 -10.53
N THR A 107 -20.77 19.72 -9.67
CA THR A 107 -21.14 21.14 -9.49
C THR A 107 -20.20 21.86 -8.52
N THR A 108 -19.54 21.13 -7.62
CA THR A 108 -18.61 21.66 -6.62
C THR A 108 -17.14 21.44 -6.97
N MET A 109 -16.85 20.92 -8.17
CA MET A 109 -15.46 20.73 -8.62
C MET A 109 -14.70 22.06 -8.68
N GLN A 110 -13.42 22.03 -8.34
CA GLN A 110 -12.56 23.21 -8.33
C GLN A 110 -11.34 23.01 -9.21
N TYR A 111 -11.00 24.03 -10.00
CA TYR A 111 -9.79 24.09 -10.81
C TYR A 111 -8.74 24.93 -10.10
N VAL A 112 -7.52 24.41 -10.00
CA VAL A 112 -6.37 25.13 -9.45
C VAL A 112 -5.25 25.04 -10.47
N TYR A 113 -4.70 26.18 -10.90
CA TYR A 113 -3.60 26.21 -11.87
C TYR A 113 -2.31 26.68 -11.21
N SER A 114 -1.19 26.32 -11.83
CA SER A 114 0.12 26.92 -11.58
C SER A 114 0.09 28.38 -12.00
N GLU A 115 0.64 29.24 -11.14
CA GLU A 115 0.84 30.67 -11.42
C GLU A 115 2.31 31.05 -11.15
N PRO A 116 2.96 31.81 -12.04
CA PRO A 116 2.49 32.19 -13.38
C PRO A 116 2.45 30.99 -14.36
N ALA A 117 1.89 31.21 -15.56
CA ALA A 117 2.00 30.23 -16.64
C ALA A 117 3.46 30.05 -17.10
N PHE A 118 3.78 28.87 -17.60
CA PHE A 118 5.11 28.53 -18.10
C PHE A 118 5.22 28.87 -19.59
N VAL A 119 6.01 29.89 -19.94
CA VAL A 119 6.26 30.28 -21.33
C VAL A 119 7.12 29.22 -22.01
N LEU A 120 6.59 28.60 -23.08
CA LEU A 120 7.29 27.58 -23.84
C LEU A 120 8.29 28.18 -24.82
N THR A 121 9.39 27.47 -25.02
CA THR A 121 10.38 27.74 -26.06
C THR A 121 10.62 26.49 -26.91
N GLU A 122 11.35 26.61 -28.02
CA GLU A 122 11.71 25.46 -28.86
C GLU A 122 12.61 24.44 -28.13
N THR A 123 13.30 24.87 -27.06
CA THR A 123 14.18 23.99 -26.28
C THR A 123 13.44 23.34 -25.10
N PRO A 124 13.68 22.04 -24.82
CA PRO A 124 13.12 21.38 -23.63
C PRO A 124 13.50 22.06 -22.33
N GLN A 125 12.49 22.47 -21.56
CA GLN A 125 12.62 23.07 -20.25
C GLN A 125 11.88 22.23 -19.21
N SER A 126 12.26 22.40 -17.94
CA SER A 126 11.58 21.78 -16.80
C SER A 126 10.98 22.86 -15.92
N PHE A 127 9.76 22.64 -15.46
CA PHE A 127 9.12 23.47 -14.46
C PHE A 127 8.47 22.62 -13.37
N GLU A 128 8.45 23.17 -12.17
CA GLU A 128 7.88 22.55 -10.99
C GLU A 128 6.91 23.48 -10.30
N TYR A 129 5.81 22.92 -9.79
CA TYR A 129 4.84 23.66 -9.01
C TYR A 129 4.31 22.79 -7.87
N THR A 130 4.12 23.38 -6.69
CA THR A 130 3.58 22.68 -5.52
C THR A 130 2.17 23.15 -5.22
N PHE A 131 1.19 22.24 -5.36
CA PHE A 131 -0.18 22.46 -4.96
C PHE A 131 -0.36 22.08 -3.49
N LYS A 132 -0.87 22.99 -2.68
CA LYS A 132 -1.19 22.73 -1.26
C LYS A 132 -2.70 22.51 -1.15
N LEU A 133 -3.12 21.32 -0.74
CA LEU A 133 -4.55 21.00 -0.67
C LEU A 133 -5.21 21.52 0.62
N GLY A 134 -4.43 21.72 1.69
CA GLY A 134 -4.94 22.30 2.93
C GLY A 134 -6.11 21.51 3.50
N GLU A 135 -7.22 22.20 3.77
CA GLU A 135 -8.45 21.62 4.32
C GLU A 135 -9.31 20.89 3.27
N ASP A 136 -8.96 20.98 1.98
CA ASP A 136 -9.74 20.33 0.94
C ASP A 136 -9.62 18.80 1.04
N VAL A 137 -10.77 18.12 1.09
CA VAL A 137 -10.86 16.66 1.10
C VAL A 137 -11.55 16.15 -0.17
N PRO A 138 -10.93 16.33 -1.37
CA PRO A 138 -11.52 15.80 -2.58
C PRO A 138 -11.49 14.27 -2.56
N ILE A 139 -12.47 13.63 -3.19
CA ILE A 139 -12.53 12.18 -3.38
C ILE A 139 -11.79 11.72 -4.64
N LEU A 140 -11.47 12.66 -5.53
CA LEU A 140 -10.69 12.43 -6.74
C LEU A 140 -9.92 13.69 -7.11
N ILE A 141 -8.71 13.52 -7.63
CA ILE A 141 -7.98 14.59 -8.29
C ILE A 141 -7.70 14.19 -9.75
N ALA A 142 -7.98 15.09 -10.69
CA ALA A 142 -7.40 15.01 -12.02
C ALA A 142 -6.25 16.00 -12.12
N THR A 143 -5.16 15.60 -12.75
CA THR A 143 -4.13 16.54 -13.17
C THR A 143 -4.45 17.04 -14.56
N ILE A 144 -4.25 18.34 -14.77
CA ILE A 144 -4.49 18.99 -16.06
C ILE A 144 -3.24 19.68 -16.58
N LEU A 145 -3.13 19.71 -17.89
CA LEU A 145 -2.22 20.58 -18.63
C LEU A 145 -3.05 21.40 -19.61
N GLN A 146 -2.80 22.70 -19.66
CA GLN A 146 -3.55 23.64 -20.50
C GLN A 146 -2.62 24.61 -21.22
N ILE A 147 -2.86 24.80 -22.51
CA ILE A 147 -2.32 25.93 -23.28
C ILE A 147 -3.41 26.97 -23.39
N ASP A 148 -3.12 28.19 -22.96
CA ASP A 148 -3.99 29.36 -23.16
C ASP A 148 -3.58 30.11 -24.44
N GLY A 149 -4.55 30.42 -25.29
CA GLY A 149 -4.29 31.06 -26.58
C GLY A 149 -3.79 30.07 -27.63
N THR A 150 -3.16 30.62 -28.67
CA THR A 150 -2.61 29.85 -29.79
C THR A 150 -1.23 29.30 -29.42
N GLY A 151 -1.04 28.00 -29.55
CA GLY A 151 0.23 27.35 -29.28
C GLY A 151 0.18 25.83 -29.34
N ASP A 152 1.33 25.23 -29.08
CA ASP A 152 1.52 23.79 -29.01
C ASP A 152 2.58 23.44 -27.96
N ALA A 153 2.44 22.28 -27.34
CA ALA A 153 3.39 21.79 -26.34
C ALA A 153 3.69 20.31 -26.55
N PHE A 154 4.98 19.99 -26.48
CA PHE A 154 5.53 18.65 -26.51
C PHE A 154 6.01 18.27 -25.12
N ILE A 155 5.25 17.41 -24.44
CA ILE A 155 5.51 16.97 -23.08
C ILE A 155 6.34 15.69 -23.11
N ALA A 156 7.58 15.80 -22.66
CA ALA A 156 8.53 14.68 -22.59
C ALA A 156 8.42 13.90 -21.26
N SER A 157 7.99 14.56 -20.19
CA SER A 157 7.68 13.92 -18.92
C SER A 157 6.71 14.76 -18.10
N TYR A 158 5.84 14.09 -17.35
CA TYR A 158 4.96 14.70 -16.35
C TYR A 158 4.98 13.82 -15.11
N LYS A 159 5.37 14.34 -13.94
CA LYS A 159 5.41 13.62 -12.66
C LYS A 159 4.58 14.36 -11.62
N ILE A 160 3.87 13.60 -10.78
CA ILE A 160 3.26 14.11 -9.54
C ILE A 160 3.69 13.23 -8.37
N GLU A 161 4.08 13.88 -7.29
CA GLU A 161 4.52 13.23 -6.05
C GLU A 161 4.04 14.01 -4.83
N THR A 162 3.87 13.31 -3.71
CA THR A 162 3.66 13.99 -2.43
C THR A 162 4.94 14.69 -1.99
N THR A 163 4.80 15.84 -1.35
CA THR A 163 5.92 16.62 -0.82
C THR A 163 5.52 17.30 0.49
N CYS A 164 6.49 17.90 1.18
CA CYS A 164 6.29 18.67 2.40
C CYS A 164 7.31 19.81 2.47
N ALA A 165 7.19 20.68 3.47
CA ALA A 165 8.22 21.67 3.74
C ALA A 165 9.57 20.99 4.06
N PRO A 166 10.72 21.62 3.77
CA PRO A 166 12.04 21.05 4.08
C PRO A 166 12.14 20.61 5.55
N GLU A 167 12.65 19.41 5.81
CA GLU A 167 12.80 18.83 7.16
C GLU A 167 11.48 18.56 7.91
N ALA A 168 10.32 18.88 7.34
CA ALA A 168 9.03 18.57 7.96
C ALA A 168 8.79 17.06 7.94
N GLN A 169 8.55 16.49 9.12
CA GLN A 169 8.24 15.07 9.29
C GLN A 169 7.08 14.92 10.26
N MET A 170 6.13 14.07 9.91
CA MET A 170 5.03 13.66 10.78
C MET A 170 5.17 12.15 11.04
N GLU A 171 5.13 11.77 12.31
CA GLU A 171 5.25 10.40 12.78
C GLU A 171 3.94 9.98 13.43
N ASN A 172 3.42 8.80 13.05
CA ASN A 172 2.34 8.15 13.79
C ASN A 172 2.93 7.40 14.99
N LEU A 173 2.52 7.77 16.21
CA LEU A 173 3.00 7.12 17.44
C LEU A 173 2.07 6.01 17.94
N ASN A 174 1.00 5.72 17.18
CA ASN A 174 -0.02 4.74 17.56
C ASN A 174 0.26 3.43 16.82
N ALA A 175 0.28 2.33 17.57
CA ALA A 175 0.12 1.01 16.97
C ALA A 175 -1.30 0.90 16.36
N TYR A 176 -1.48 -0.07 15.46
CA TYR A 176 -2.81 -0.42 14.96
C TYR A 176 -3.75 -0.76 16.11
N GLN A 177 -5.00 -0.30 16.05
CA GLN A 177 -5.97 -0.52 17.13
C GLN A 177 -7.26 -1.15 16.59
N VAL A 178 -7.88 -2.00 17.39
CA VAL A 178 -9.19 -2.60 17.12
C VAL A 178 -10.11 -2.37 18.31
N PHE A 179 -11.31 -1.86 18.04
CA PHE A 179 -12.35 -1.65 19.04
C PHE A 179 -13.61 -2.45 18.70
N PRO A 180 -14.45 -2.80 19.69
CA PRO A 180 -15.83 -3.17 19.41
C PRO A 180 -16.59 -1.98 18.78
N GLU A 181 -17.51 -2.25 17.86
CA GLU A 181 -18.42 -1.24 17.30
C GLU A 181 -19.13 -0.46 18.42
N GLY A 182 -19.10 0.88 18.34
CA GLY A 182 -19.73 1.77 19.33
C GLY A 182 -18.90 2.03 20.59
N ALA A 183 -17.75 1.39 20.78
CA ALA A 183 -16.84 1.73 21.86
C ALA A 183 -16.19 3.11 21.63
N PRO A 184 -15.92 3.90 22.69
CA PRO A 184 -15.19 5.14 22.55
C PRO A 184 -13.78 4.86 22.05
N ILE A 185 -13.32 5.62 21.05
CA ILE A 185 -11.92 5.53 20.64
C ILE A 185 -11.07 6.30 21.66
N GLY A 186 -9.91 5.72 21.98
CA GLY A 186 -8.94 6.33 22.87
C GLY A 186 -8.25 7.56 22.29
N GLU A 187 -7.16 7.94 22.95
CA GLU A 187 -6.31 9.05 22.53
C GLU A 187 -5.36 8.61 21.39
N PHE A 188 -5.19 9.47 20.39
CA PHE A 188 -4.22 9.31 19.31
C PHE A 188 -3.14 10.37 19.37
N ARG A 189 -1.91 9.93 19.12
CA ARG A 189 -0.74 10.79 19.17
C ARG A 189 0.03 10.78 17.86
N PHE A 190 0.39 11.96 17.40
CA PHE A 190 1.28 12.16 16.27
C PHE A 190 2.42 13.07 16.70
N ARG A 191 3.62 12.85 16.19
CA ARG A 191 4.75 13.74 16.44
C ARG A 191 5.13 14.45 15.15
N PHE A 192 5.06 15.77 15.18
CA PHE A 192 5.62 16.61 14.14
C PHE A 192 7.04 17.03 14.53
N SER A 193 7.93 17.13 13.55
CA SER A 193 9.31 17.58 13.70
C SER A 193 9.47 18.99 14.32
N ARG A 194 8.40 19.80 14.38
CA ARG A 194 8.45 21.19 14.84
C ARG A 194 7.36 21.47 15.88
N ALA A 195 7.73 22.28 16.86
CA ALA A 195 6.85 22.71 17.95
C ALA A 195 5.92 23.86 17.55
N ASN A 196 4.76 23.95 18.22
CA ASN A 196 3.79 25.04 18.11
C ASN A 196 3.34 25.34 16.67
N GLN A 197 3.21 24.30 15.84
CA GLN A 197 2.80 24.44 14.45
C GLN A 197 1.32 24.16 14.26
N PRO A 198 0.61 24.94 13.40
CA PRO A 198 -0.73 24.60 12.97
C PRO A 198 -0.76 23.22 12.31
N ALA A 199 -1.74 22.40 12.71
CA ALA A 199 -1.95 21.08 12.16
C ALA A 199 -3.44 20.88 11.78
N LEU A 200 -3.65 20.02 10.79
CA LEU A 200 -4.97 19.55 10.37
C LEU A 200 -5.10 18.07 10.71
N ILE A 201 -6.26 17.70 11.22
CA ILE A 201 -6.64 16.32 11.52
C ILE A 201 -7.82 15.96 10.62
N PHE A 202 -7.67 14.90 9.84
CA PHE A 202 -8.71 14.37 8.97
C PHE A 202 -9.25 13.08 9.58
N HIS A 203 -10.57 13.02 9.77
CA HIS A 203 -11.25 11.85 10.30
C HIS A 203 -12.67 11.79 9.74
N ASN A 204 -13.02 10.69 9.06
CA ASN A 204 -14.37 10.45 8.52
C ASN A 204 -14.93 11.62 7.68
N GLY A 205 -14.08 12.19 6.82
CA GLY A 205 -14.42 13.33 5.96
C GLY A 205 -14.51 14.68 6.69
N GLN A 206 -14.30 14.72 8.01
CA GLN A 206 -14.23 15.94 8.80
C GLN A 206 -12.78 16.41 8.94
N VAL A 207 -12.62 17.73 9.06
CA VAL A 207 -11.33 18.39 9.29
C VAL A 207 -11.38 19.11 10.63
N HIS A 208 -10.42 18.80 11.49
CA HIS A 208 -10.25 19.48 12.77
C HIS A 208 -8.92 20.24 12.76
N LYS A 209 -8.95 21.47 13.24
CA LYS A 209 -7.75 22.30 13.41
C LYS A 209 -7.16 22.04 14.78
N ALA A 210 -5.84 21.90 14.82
CA ALA A 210 -5.09 21.74 16.05
C ALA A 210 -3.75 22.46 15.97
N THR A 211 -2.98 22.39 17.03
CA THR A 211 -1.62 22.93 17.10
C THR A 211 -0.75 21.94 17.85
N THR A 212 0.44 21.67 17.33
CA THR A 212 1.40 20.82 18.02
C THR A 212 1.91 21.51 19.27
N ASP A 213 2.22 20.76 20.33
CA ASP A 213 2.73 21.34 21.57
C ASP A 213 4.20 21.80 21.45
N SER A 214 4.80 22.18 22.58
CA SER A 214 6.21 22.60 22.65
C SER A 214 7.22 21.52 22.24
N ASN A 215 6.81 20.25 22.18
CA ASN A 215 7.61 19.10 21.77
C ASN A 215 7.21 18.59 20.38
N GLY A 216 6.34 19.31 19.67
CA GLY A 216 5.82 18.88 18.38
C GLY A 216 4.77 17.76 18.48
N LEU A 217 4.28 17.42 19.68
CA LEU A 217 3.28 16.39 19.88
C LEU A 217 1.88 16.94 19.57
N LEU A 218 1.11 16.16 18.82
CA LEU A 218 -0.30 16.38 18.56
C LEU A 218 -1.09 15.26 19.23
N THR A 219 -2.00 15.64 20.13
CA THR A 219 -2.85 14.70 20.87
C THR A 219 -4.30 14.92 20.48
N ILE A 220 -5.00 13.83 20.15
CA ILE A 220 -6.36 13.85 19.61
C ILE A 220 -7.21 12.92 20.44
N SER A 221 -8.35 13.41 20.93
CA SER A 221 -9.27 12.67 21.78
C SER A 221 -10.72 13.00 21.45
N GLY A 222 -11.66 12.17 21.90
CA GLY A 222 -13.09 12.43 21.72
C GLY A 222 -13.59 12.16 20.29
N LEU A 223 -12.86 11.36 19.53
CA LEU A 223 -13.31 10.85 18.24
C LEU A 223 -14.19 9.62 18.43
N THR A 224 -15.22 9.48 17.59
CA THR A 224 -16.11 8.32 17.58
C THR A 224 -15.83 7.48 16.34
N ALA A 225 -15.56 6.19 16.54
CA ALA A 225 -15.35 5.28 15.43
C ALA A 225 -16.67 5.02 14.69
N GLN A 226 -16.60 5.04 13.37
CA GLN A 226 -17.62 4.48 12.49
C GLN A 226 -17.40 2.99 12.32
N LYS A 227 -18.39 2.30 11.76
CA LYS A 227 -18.31 0.87 11.47
C LYS A 227 -17.20 0.55 10.46
N GLY A 228 -16.41 -0.48 10.76
CA GLY A 228 -15.29 -0.95 9.93
C GLY A 228 -14.01 -0.16 10.11
N LEU A 229 -13.19 -0.10 9.06
CA LEU A 229 -11.91 0.60 9.05
C LEU A 229 -12.11 2.12 9.08
N ASN A 230 -11.64 2.74 10.14
CA ASN A 230 -11.52 4.17 10.31
C ASN A 230 -10.07 4.61 10.11
N ARG A 231 -9.91 5.88 9.80
CA ARG A 231 -8.62 6.49 9.55
C ARG A 231 -8.54 7.87 10.17
N ILE A 232 -7.43 8.13 10.86
CA ILE A 232 -7.10 9.43 11.40
C ILE A 232 -5.78 9.86 10.76
N THR A 233 -5.83 10.91 9.95
CA THR A 233 -4.64 11.46 9.28
C THR A 233 -4.30 12.81 9.91
N ALA A 234 -3.07 12.97 10.40
CA ALA A 234 -2.54 14.26 10.82
C ALA A 234 -1.70 14.86 9.68
N SER A 235 -1.82 16.16 9.46
CA SER A 235 -1.00 16.92 8.50
C SER A 235 -0.50 18.23 9.11
N ALA A 236 0.78 18.52 8.90
CA ALA A 236 1.37 19.83 9.16
C ALA A 236 2.42 20.12 8.07
N GLU A 237 2.32 21.29 7.43
CA GLU A 237 3.23 21.70 6.35
C GLU A 237 3.43 20.66 5.22
N GLY A 238 2.36 19.93 4.90
CA GLY A 238 2.38 18.86 3.88
C GLY A 238 2.96 17.54 4.34
N ALA A 239 3.59 17.48 5.52
CA ALA A 239 4.00 16.22 6.14
C ALA A 239 2.77 15.54 6.74
N ILE A 240 2.55 14.28 6.37
CA ILE A 240 1.37 13.51 6.76
C ILE A 240 1.76 12.23 7.50
N ALA A 241 0.93 11.83 8.46
CA ALA A 241 0.97 10.51 9.02
C ALA A 241 -0.45 10.03 9.33
N THR A 242 -0.64 8.72 9.22
CA THR A 242 -1.96 8.10 9.28
C THR A 242 -1.96 7.01 10.34
N SER A 243 -2.97 7.04 11.20
CA SER A 243 -3.32 5.94 12.09
C SER A 243 -4.61 5.29 11.61
N TYR A 244 -4.64 3.96 11.66
CA TYR A 244 -5.80 3.16 11.30
C TYR A 244 -6.42 2.52 12.53
N ILE A 245 -7.74 2.42 12.52
CA ILE A 245 -8.52 1.80 13.59
C ILE A 245 -9.57 0.90 12.96
N ASP A 246 -9.65 -0.34 13.39
CA ASP A 246 -10.79 -1.19 13.05
C ASP A 246 -11.90 -1.06 14.09
N THR A 247 -13.13 -1.19 13.63
CA THR A 247 -14.23 -1.59 14.51
C THR A 247 -14.87 -2.88 14.04
N LEU A 248 -15.00 -3.80 15.00
CA LEU A 248 -15.58 -5.11 14.77
C LEU A 248 -16.91 -5.24 15.51
N PRO A 249 -17.89 -5.96 14.96
CA PRO A 249 -19.04 -6.41 15.72
C PRO A 249 -18.58 -7.15 16.99
N GLN A 250 -19.32 -7.03 18.09
CA GLN A 250 -18.93 -7.59 19.39
C GLN A 250 -18.59 -9.09 19.30
N GLN A 251 -19.40 -9.88 18.59
CA GLN A 251 -19.17 -11.31 18.42
C GLN A 251 -17.83 -11.62 17.70
N GLU A 252 -17.48 -10.84 16.68
CA GLU A 252 -16.22 -11.02 15.96
C GLU A 252 -15.05 -10.61 16.86
N TRP A 253 -15.18 -9.48 17.55
CA TRP A 253 -14.21 -9.05 18.56
C TRP A 253 -13.96 -10.14 19.61
N ASP A 254 -15.01 -10.74 20.16
CA ASP A 254 -14.93 -11.78 21.19
C ASP A 254 -14.22 -13.04 20.66
N THR A 255 -14.45 -13.37 19.39
CA THR A 255 -13.79 -14.50 18.72
C THR A 255 -12.28 -14.29 18.64
N PHE A 256 -11.85 -13.10 18.20
CA PHE A 256 -10.42 -12.76 18.14
C PHE A 256 -9.79 -12.71 19.54
N ALA A 257 -10.48 -12.08 20.49
CA ALA A 257 -10.07 -12.01 21.88
C ALA A 257 -9.86 -13.41 22.48
N GLN A 258 -10.81 -14.31 22.26
CA GLN A 258 -10.73 -15.69 22.73
C GLN A 258 -9.54 -16.42 22.11
N ALA A 259 -9.32 -16.29 20.80
CA ALA A 259 -8.19 -16.93 20.12
C ALA A 259 -6.84 -16.38 20.64
N ALA A 260 -6.69 -15.07 20.70
CA ALA A 260 -5.46 -14.41 21.12
C ALA A 260 -5.12 -14.67 22.60
N SER A 261 -6.13 -14.69 23.49
CA SER A 261 -5.93 -14.90 24.93
C SER A 261 -5.31 -16.27 25.29
N LYS A 262 -5.44 -17.26 24.42
CA LYS A 262 -4.84 -18.61 24.57
C LYS A 262 -3.34 -18.61 24.32
N ILE A 263 -2.82 -17.60 23.63
CA ILE A 263 -1.40 -17.48 23.30
C ILE A 263 -0.72 -16.79 24.47
N LYS A 264 0.23 -17.48 25.09
CA LYS A 264 1.06 -16.96 26.18
C LYS A 264 2.48 -16.87 25.68
N ILE A 265 3.08 -15.70 25.81
CA ILE A 265 4.45 -15.41 25.42
C ILE A 265 5.20 -15.08 26.72
N PHE A 266 6.32 -15.75 26.97
CA PHE A 266 7.11 -15.52 28.20
C PHE A 266 8.32 -14.65 27.93
N ASP A 267 8.97 -14.87 26.79
CA ASP A 267 10.09 -14.07 26.29
C ASP A 267 9.66 -13.23 25.09
N LYS A 268 10.35 -12.11 24.85
CA LYS A 268 10.06 -11.26 23.69
C LYS A 268 10.32 -12.04 22.39
N ILE A 269 9.35 -12.02 21.48
CA ILE A 269 9.41 -12.64 20.15
C ILE A 269 9.55 -11.54 19.09
N HIS A 270 10.61 -11.65 18.30
CA HIS A 270 10.88 -10.83 17.13
C HIS A 270 10.59 -11.61 15.84
N CYS A 271 9.53 -11.24 15.13
CA CYS A 271 9.13 -11.89 13.88
C CYS A 271 9.60 -11.12 12.65
N LEU A 272 10.14 -11.83 11.66
CA LEU A 272 10.35 -11.32 10.32
C LEU A 272 9.33 -11.92 9.36
N PHE A 273 8.51 -11.09 8.70
CA PHE A 273 7.65 -11.52 7.60
C PHE A 273 8.28 -11.22 6.25
N ILE A 274 8.40 -12.26 5.42
CA ILE A 274 8.77 -12.19 4.01
C ILE A 274 7.53 -12.58 3.19
N GLY A 275 7.09 -11.69 2.31
CA GLY A 275 5.88 -11.91 1.54
C GLY A 275 5.77 -11.03 0.30
N ASP A 276 4.60 -11.07 -0.33
CA ASP A 276 4.31 -10.36 -1.57
C ASP A 276 3.29 -9.21 -1.37
N SER A 277 2.47 -8.90 -2.38
CA SER A 277 1.49 -7.82 -2.30
C SER A 277 0.40 -8.07 -1.25
N LEU A 278 0.12 -9.32 -0.85
CA LEU A 278 -0.91 -9.62 0.15
C LEU A 278 -0.52 -9.16 1.55
N THR A 279 0.79 -8.99 1.80
CA THR A 279 1.34 -8.51 3.07
C THR A 279 2.09 -7.19 2.94
N ASP A 280 2.35 -6.69 1.72
CA ASP A 280 2.90 -5.35 1.48
C ASP A 280 1.83 -4.27 1.30
N PHE A 281 0.68 -4.60 0.69
CA PHE A 281 -0.42 -3.64 0.59
C PHE A 281 -1.08 -3.42 1.96
N ASP A 282 -1.74 -2.28 2.08
CA ASP A 282 -2.55 -1.92 3.25
C ASP A 282 -1.76 -1.89 4.58
N ARG A 283 -0.42 -1.72 4.51
CA ARG A 283 0.45 -1.58 5.68
C ARG A 283 -0.09 -0.49 6.61
N GLY A 284 -0.09 -0.79 7.90
CA GLY A 284 -0.74 0.00 8.94
C GLY A 284 -2.12 -0.54 9.32
N HIS A 285 -2.74 -1.40 8.50
CA HIS A 285 -4.00 -2.08 8.82
C HIS A 285 -4.18 -3.46 8.17
N ASN A 286 -3.11 -4.04 7.61
CA ASN A 286 -3.21 -5.34 6.93
C ASN A 286 -3.25 -6.50 7.93
N CYS A 287 -3.31 -7.73 7.44
CA CYS A 287 -3.40 -8.92 8.29
C CYS A 287 -2.26 -9.04 9.34
N ILE A 288 -1.06 -8.53 9.05
CA ILE A 288 0.09 -8.54 9.97
C ILE A 288 -0.12 -7.50 11.08
N ASP A 289 -0.60 -6.31 10.73
CA ASP A 289 -0.92 -5.25 11.70
C ASP A 289 -2.07 -5.69 12.62
N LYS A 290 -3.11 -6.33 12.06
CA LYS A 290 -4.22 -6.93 12.81
C LYS A 290 -3.73 -8.05 13.74
N LEU A 291 -2.87 -8.96 13.27
CA LEU A 291 -2.23 -9.97 14.12
C LEU A 291 -1.44 -9.33 15.27
N GLY A 292 -0.62 -8.33 14.95
CA GLY A 292 0.22 -7.62 15.92
C GLY A 292 -0.59 -7.01 17.06
N PHE A 293 -1.71 -6.34 16.74
CA PHE A 293 -2.62 -5.80 17.77
C PHE A 293 -3.11 -6.89 18.73
N TRP A 294 -3.60 -8.01 18.20
CA TRP A 294 -4.19 -9.06 19.02
C TRP A 294 -3.18 -9.77 19.90
N LEU A 295 -1.96 -9.99 19.37
CA LEU A 295 -0.87 -10.55 20.17
C LEU A 295 -0.44 -9.59 21.29
N ASP A 296 -0.21 -8.31 20.97
CA ASP A 296 0.20 -7.29 21.96
C ASP A 296 -0.87 -7.07 23.05
N LYS A 297 -2.16 -7.08 22.68
CA LYS A 297 -3.26 -6.92 23.63
C LYS A 297 -3.23 -7.93 24.79
N TYR A 298 -2.80 -9.17 24.53
CA TYR A 298 -2.74 -10.23 25.54
C TYR A 298 -1.32 -10.56 26.01
N ASN A 299 -0.30 -10.00 25.36
CA ASN A 299 1.12 -10.20 25.60
C ASN A 299 1.89 -8.86 25.41
N PRO A 300 1.59 -7.84 26.24
CA PRO A 300 1.99 -6.46 25.96
C PRO A 300 3.51 -6.29 25.91
N GLY A 301 4.02 -5.73 24.81
CA GLY A 301 5.44 -5.48 24.59
C GLY A 301 6.31 -6.73 24.35
N GLN A 302 5.71 -7.91 24.32
CA GLN A 302 6.41 -9.18 24.10
C GLN A 302 6.46 -9.60 22.64
N PHE A 303 5.76 -8.92 21.74
CA PHE A 303 5.74 -9.24 20.32
C PHE A 303 6.18 -8.04 19.49
N SER A 304 7.04 -8.27 18.51
CA SER A 304 7.41 -7.25 17.53
C SER A 304 7.56 -7.86 16.15
N VAL A 305 7.23 -7.08 15.12
CA VAL A 305 7.20 -7.54 13.74
C VAL A 305 7.98 -6.60 12.84
N ARG A 306 8.86 -7.17 12.04
CA ARG A 306 9.37 -6.54 10.82
C ARG A 306 8.66 -7.11 9.61
N ASN A 307 7.87 -6.30 8.93
CA ASN A 307 7.25 -6.67 7.66
C ASN A 307 8.15 -6.26 6.48
N ALA A 308 8.90 -7.22 5.94
CA ALA A 308 9.78 -7.05 4.78
C ALA A 308 9.14 -7.49 3.45
N ALA A 309 7.81 -7.69 3.42
CA ALA A 309 7.10 -8.03 2.19
C ALA A 309 7.24 -6.96 1.10
N VAL A 310 7.29 -7.36 -0.16
CA VAL A 310 7.33 -6.42 -1.29
C VAL A 310 6.31 -6.81 -2.34
N ARG A 311 5.46 -5.86 -2.72
CA ARG A 311 4.47 -6.07 -3.80
C ARG A 311 5.10 -6.67 -5.06
N GLY A 312 4.44 -7.70 -5.57
CA GLY A 312 4.85 -8.40 -6.78
C GLY A 312 6.00 -9.40 -6.58
N ASP A 313 6.53 -9.57 -5.38
CA ASP A 313 7.55 -10.59 -5.10
C ASP A 313 7.02 -12.00 -5.36
N PHE A 314 7.95 -12.84 -5.81
CA PHE A 314 7.89 -14.28 -5.97
C PHE A 314 9.24 -14.83 -5.54
N ILE A 315 9.39 -16.13 -5.30
CA ILE A 315 10.56 -16.66 -4.56
C ILE A 315 11.91 -16.30 -5.21
N THR A 316 12.01 -16.30 -6.54
CA THR A 316 13.26 -15.95 -7.23
C THR A 316 13.62 -14.47 -7.10
N ARG A 317 12.65 -13.57 -6.87
CA ARG A 317 12.95 -12.17 -6.57
C ARG A 317 13.40 -11.98 -5.13
N VAL A 318 12.82 -12.72 -4.18
CA VAL A 318 13.34 -12.76 -2.80
C VAL A 318 14.79 -13.24 -2.78
N GLU A 319 15.11 -14.26 -3.58
CA GLU A 319 16.49 -14.72 -3.77
C GLU A 319 17.43 -13.59 -4.25
N GLN A 320 17.00 -12.84 -5.27
CA GLN A 320 17.76 -11.68 -5.79
C GLN A 320 18.02 -10.63 -4.70
N ARG A 321 17.00 -10.30 -3.89
CA ARG A 321 17.12 -9.31 -2.80
C ARG A 321 18.12 -9.73 -1.75
N LEU A 322 18.07 -10.99 -1.30
CA LEU A 322 18.98 -11.52 -0.29
C LEU A 322 20.44 -11.55 -0.76
N LYS A 323 20.67 -11.63 -2.08
CA LYS A 323 22.00 -11.51 -2.68
C LYS A 323 22.48 -10.07 -2.85
N GLY A 324 21.63 -9.07 -2.57
CA GLY A 324 21.93 -7.67 -2.82
C GLY A 324 21.89 -7.29 -4.31
N GLU A 325 21.26 -8.12 -5.15
CA GLU A 325 21.07 -7.80 -6.57
C GLU A 325 20.01 -6.71 -6.74
N LYS A 326 20.04 -5.99 -7.86
CA LYS A 326 19.10 -4.90 -8.12
C LYS A 326 17.67 -5.43 -8.27
N ALA A 327 16.84 -5.19 -7.26
CA ALA A 327 15.41 -5.49 -7.26
C ALA A 327 14.57 -4.22 -6.97
N PHE A 328 13.30 -4.22 -7.41
CA PHE A 328 12.35 -3.14 -7.13
C PHE A 328 12.10 -3.02 -5.63
N MET A 329 12.25 -1.84 -5.00
CA MET A 329 12.15 -1.67 -3.54
C MET A 329 13.16 -2.52 -2.73
N GLN A 330 14.43 -2.55 -3.16
CA GLN A 330 15.50 -3.29 -2.47
C GLN A 330 15.67 -2.84 -1.02
N GLU A 331 15.41 -1.56 -0.73
CA GLU A 331 15.57 -0.93 0.58
C GLU A 331 14.78 -1.62 1.70
N ARG A 332 13.74 -2.41 1.37
CA ARG A 332 13.00 -3.22 2.35
C ARG A 332 13.86 -4.31 3.00
N TYR A 333 14.94 -4.73 2.34
CA TYR A 333 15.89 -5.75 2.80
C TYR A 333 17.18 -5.12 3.35
N ASP A 334 17.29 -3.78 3.39
CA ASP A 334 18.44 -3.13 3.98
C ASP A 334 18.56 -3.49 5.46
N ASN A 335 19.75 -3.92 5.87
CA ASN A 335 20.02 -4.36 7.24
C ASN A 335 19.00 -5.43 7.71
N LEU A 336 18.56 -6.33 6.82
CA LEU A 336 17.50 -7.30 7.14
C LEU A 336 17.80 -8.09 8.40
N PHE A 337 19.04 -8.51 8.61
CA PHE A 337 19.48 -9.30 9.76
C PHE A 337 20.34 -8.51 10.75
N ALA A 338 20.18 -7.17 10.81
CA ALA A 338 20.82 -6.38 11.86
C ALA A 338 20.21 -6.63 13.26
N GLU A 339 18.96 -7.11 13.28
CA GLU A 339 18.29 -7.62 14.48
C GLU A 339 18.25 -9.14 14.44
N ASN A 340 18.27 -9.77 15.62
CA ASN A 340 18.00 -11.20 15.74
C ASN A 340 16.49 -11.45 15.71
N TYR A 341 16.08 -12.45 14.94
CA TYR A 341 14.69 -12.90 14.89
C TYR A 341 14.53 -14.23 15.62
N ASP A 342 13.38 -14.39 16.26
CA ASP A 342 12.96 -15.65 16.90
C ASP A 342 12.09 -16.48 15.95
N LEU A 343 11.53 -15.84 14.92
CA LEU A 343 10.71 -16.49 13.91
C LEU A 343 10.78 -15.75 12.58
N ILE A 344 10.95 -16.50 11.48
CA ILE A 344 10.85 -15.99 10.12
C ILE A 344 9.66 -16.65 9.43
N ILE A 345 8.75 -15.86 8.87
CA ILE A 345 7.52 -16.33 8.25
C ILE A 345 7.56 -15.99 6.76
N PHE A 346 7.34 -17.00 5.92
CA PHE A 346 7.15 -16.84 4.49
C PHE A 346 5.68 -16.97 4.13
N TRP A 347 5.13 -15.95 3.48
CA TRP A 347 3.85 -16.06 2.80
C TRP A 347 3.95 -15.53 1.37
N LEU A 348 4.21 -16.47 0.45
CA LEU A 348 4.44 -16.25 -0.97
C LEU A 348 3.67 -17.29 -1.78
N GLY A 349 3.73 -17.16 -3.11
CA GLY A 349 3.19 -18.15 -4.05
C GLY A 349 2.08 -17.61 -4.94
N HIS A 350 1.42 -16.51 -4.54
CA HIS A 350 0.37 -15.93 -5.37
C HIS A 350 0.95 -15.39 -6.70
N ASN A 351 2.06 -14.66 -6.65
CA ASN A 351 2.76 -14.19 -7.86
C ASN A 351 3.53 -15.29 -8.59
N ASP A 352 4.03 -16.29 -7.88
CA ASP A 352 4.73 -17.44 -8.47
C ASP A 352 3.82 -18.21 -9.42
N THR A 353 2.54 -18.34 -9.05
CA THR A 353 1.49 -19.01 -9.85
C THR A 353 0.91 -18.14 -10.97
N ARG A 354 1.43 -16.93 -11.19
CA ARG A 354 0.99 -16.03 -12.27
C ARG A 354 1.15 -16.70 -13.63
N THR A 355 0.10 -16.72 -14.43
CA THR A 355 0.08 -17.28 -15.79
C THR A 355 -0.34 -16.24 -16.82
N ASN A 356 -0.11 -16.55 -18.10
CA ASN A 356 -0.24 -15.61 -19.21
C ASN A 356 -1.05 -16.21 -20.37
N SER A 357 -1.88 -15.42 -21.04
CA SER A 357 -2.71 -15.88 -22.16
C SER A 357 -1.90 -16.37 -23.35
N ASN A 358 -0.70 -15.81 -23.57
CA ASN A 358 0.18 -16.20 -24.67
C ASN A 358 0.69 -17.64 -24.53
N THR A 359 0.69 -18.19 -23.32
CA THR A 359 1.02 -19.60 -23.05
C THR A 359 -0.24 -20.45 -22.82
N GLY A 360 -1.43 -19.93 -23.16
CA GLY A 360 -2.71 -20.59 -22.84
C GLY A 360 -2.90 -20.81 -21.34
N PHE A 361 -2.27 -19.99 -20.50
CA PHE A 361 -2.26 -20.12 -19.03
C PHE A 361 -1.69 -21.45 -18.49
N SER A 362 -0.92 -22.18 -19.30
CA SER A 362 -0.37 -23.49 -18.94
C SER A 362 0.88 -23.41 -18.06
N GLN A 363 1.63 -22.29 -18.12
CA GLN A 363 2.89 -22.12 -17.41
C GLN A 363 2.78 -21.04 -16.33
N ALA A 364 3.11 -21.43 -15.10
CA ALA A 364 3.33 -20.50 -13.99
C ALA A 364 4.62 -19.69 -14.21
N LEU A 365 4.65 -18.48 -13.65
CA LEU A 365 5.80 -17.58 -13.71
C LEU A 365 7.05 -18.24 -13.11
N VAL A 366 6.87 -18.94 -11.99
CA VAL A 366 7.90 -19.77 -11.37
C VAL A 366 7.41 -21.22 -11.40
N PRO A 367 7.96 -22.06 -12.30
CA PRO A 367 7.63 -23.49 -12.33
C PRO A 367 8.01 -24.19 -11.01
N PRO A 368 7.33 -25.28 -10.59
CA PRO A 368 7.56 -25.96 -9.31
C PRO A 368 9.01 -26.35 -9.03
N GLN A 369 9.73 -26.87 -10.03
CA GLN A 369 11.15 -27.20 -9.87
C GLN A 369 11.99 -25.95 -9.54
N LYS A 370 11.76 -24.85 -10.26
CA LYS A 370 12.48 -23.60 -10.01
C LYS A 370 12.11 -23.01 -8.65
N GLN A 371 10.86 -23.15 -8.23
CA GLN A 371 10.41 -22.78 -6.89
C GLN A 371 11.22 -23.52 -5.83
N GLU A 372 11.26 -24.86 -5.90
CA GLU A 372 11.96 -25.72 -4.95
C GLU A 372 13.44 -25.34 -4.82
N GLU A 373 14.13 -25.25 -5.96
CA GLU A 373 15.54 -24.86 -6.00
C GLU A 373 15.78 -23.46 -5.40
N SER A 374 14.88 -22.52 -5.65
CA SER A 374 15.00 -21.15 -5.14
C SER A 374 14.76 -21.09 -3.65
N PHE A 375 13.79 -21.84 -3.10
CA PHE A 375 13.61 -21.94 -1.66
C PHE A 375 14.84 -22.55 -0.98
N HIS A 376 15.43 -23.61 -1.52
CA HIS A 376 16.67 -24.15 -0.98
C HIS A 376 17.78 -23.10 -0.91
N ARG A 377 17.96 -22.30 -1.98
CA ARG A 377 18.95 -21.23 -2.01
C ARG A 377 18.62 -20.11 -1.03
N VAL A 378 17.37 -19.66 -0.98
CA VAL A 378 16.89 -18.62 -0.06
C VAL A 378 17.08 -19.04 1.40
N ILE A 379 16.66 -20.24 1.77
CA ILE A 379 16.81 -20.75 3.13
C ILE A 379 18.29 -20.88 3.47
N LYS A 380 19.13 -21.36 2.55
CA LYS A 380 20.59 -21.40 2.75
C LYS A 380 21.18 -20.01 2.99
N LEU A 381 20.76 -19.00 2.22
CA LEU A 381 21.20 -17.61 2.41
C LEU A 381 20.78 -17.07 3.77
N ILE A 382 19.52 -17.29 4.18
CA ILE A 382 19.04 -16.87 5.51
C ILE A 382 19.84 -17.55 6.62
N ARG A 383 20.14 -18.84 6.48
CA ARG A 383 20.92 -19.62 7.47
C ARG A 383 22.37 -19.15 7.63
N GLN A 384 22.88 -18.33 6.71
CA GLN A 384 24.17 -17.66 6.89
C GLN A 384 24.12 -16.55 7.95
N SER A 385 22.93 -15.99 8.21
CA SER A 385 22.74 -14.84 9.12
C SER A 385 21.81 -15.12 10.30
N SER A 386 20.93 -16.13 10.21
CA SER A 386 19.94 -16.42 11.24
C SER A 386 19.64 -17.92 11.40
N GLN A 387 19.56 -18.36 12.65
CA GLN A 387 19.12 -19.71 13.02
C GLN A 387 17.65 -19.78 13.45
N ALA A 388 16.90 -18.67 13.29
CA ALA A 388 15.49 -18.62 13.66
C ALA A 388 14.69 -19.75 13.00
N PRO A 389 13.76 -20.39 13.73
CA PRO A 389 12.67 -21.16 13.16
C PRO A 389 12.05 -20.45 11.93
N ILE A 390 11.76 -21.23 10.88
CA ILE A 390 11.08 -20.72 9.68
C ILE A 390 9.71 -21.38 9.58
N LEU A 391 8.67 -20.59 9.36
CA LEU A 391 7.31 -21.03 9.04
C LEU A 391 6.98 -20.73 7.58
N LEU A 392 6.59 -21.75 6.82
CA LEU A 392 6.06 -21.61 5.47
C LEU A 392 4.53 -21.60 5.51
N ILE A 393 3.91 -20.55 4.97
CA ILE A 393 2.46 -20.48 4.80
C ILE A 393 2.12 -20.87 3.37
N SER A 394 1.13 -21.75 3.19
CA SER A 394 0.65 -22.13 1.86
C SER A 394 0.14 -20.93 1.05
N PRO A 395 0.21 -20.99 -0.28
CA PRO A 395 -0.25 -19.90 -1.13
C PRO A 395 -1.74 -19.60 -0.91
N SER A 396 -2.13 -18.33 -0.83
CA SER A 396 -3.55 -17.98 -0.91
C SER A 396 -4.10 -18.32 -2.30
N PRO A 397 -5.36 -18.80 -2.40
CA PRO A 397 -6.01 -18.89 -3.69
C PRO A 397 -6.37 -17.48 -4.20
N ALA A 398 -6.74 -17.38 -5.47
CA ALA A 398 -7.41 -16.21 -6.02
C ALA A 398 -8.92 -16.47 -6.14
N ASN A 399 -9.70 -15.41 -6.32
CA ASN A 399 -11.07 -15.55 -6.79
C ASN A 399 -11.10 -15.83 -8.30
N ALA A 400 -11.15 -17.11 -8.66
CA ALA A 400 -11.09 -17.56 -10.05
C ALA A 400 -12.20 -16.95 -10.93
N GLN A 401 -13.42 -16.81 -10.41
CA GLN A 401 -14.54 -16.25 -11.15
C GLN A 401 -14.29 -14.78 -11.51
N MET A 402 -13.91 -13.94 -10.53
CA MET A 402 -13.61 -12.53 -10.75
C MET A 402 -12.47 -12.34 -11.77
N LEU A 403 -11.45 -13.19 -11.69
CA LEU A 403 -10.33 -13.17 -12.63
C LEU A 403 -10.76 -13.56 -14.05
N GLN A 404 -11.61 -14.58 -14.20
CA GLN A 404 -12.16 -14.98 -15.50
C GLN A 404 -13.06 -13.89 -16.10
N GLU A 405 -13.94 -13.28 -15.31
CA GLU A 405 -14.78 -12.17 -15.75
C GLU A 405 -13.95 -10.97 -16.19
N ARG A 406 -12.86 -10.68 -15.47
CA ARG A 406 -11.91 -9.62 -15.85
C ARG A 406 -11.15 -9.96 -17.13
N ALA A 407 -10.72 -11.20 -17.29
CA ALA A 407 -10.06 -11.70 -18.49
C ALA A 407 -10.97 -11.54 -19.72
N ALA A 408 -12.25 -11.92 -19.60
CA ALA A 408 -13.24 -11.82 -20.68
C ALA A 408 -13.54 -10.37 -21.10
N LYS A 409 -13.37 -9.40 -20.20
CA LYS A 409 -13.57 -7.96 -20.48
C LYS A 409 -12.37 -7.29 -21.17
N GLN A 410 -11.25 -7.98 -21.34
CA GLN A 410 -10.09 -7.40 -22.05
C GLN A 410 -10.28 -7.47 -23.57
N ALA A 411 -9.86 -6.41 -24.26
CA ALA A 411 -9.93 -6.34 -25.72
C ALA A 411 -9.10 -7.45 -26.39
N THR A 412 -9.61 -8.00 -27.48
CA THR A 412 -8.94 -8.99 -28.33
C THR A 412 -7.52 -8.53 -28.69
N GLY A 413 -6.54 -9.42 -28.54
CA GLY A 413 -5.12 -9.13 -28.83
C GLY A 413 -4.32 -8.55 -27.66
N ARG A 414 -4.94 -8.31 -26.49
CA ARG A 414 -4.19 -7.97 -25.26
C ARG A 414 -3.74 -9.22 -24.52
N ASN A 415 -2.53 -9.16 -23.99
CA ASN A 415 -2.01 -10.18 -23.11
C ASN A 415 -2.74 -10.14 -21.75
N VAL A 416 -3.43 -11.23 -21.40
CA VAL A 416 -4.18 -11.39 -20.15
C VAL A 416 -3.33 -12.15 -19.13
N ILE A 417 -3.38 -11.71 -17.88
CA ILE A 417 -2.69 -12.34 -16.75
C ILE A 417 -3.73 -12.93 -15.80
N LEU A 418 -3.51 -14.16 -15.35
CA LEU A 418 -4.28 -14.81 -14.30
C LEU A 418 -3.35 -15.20 -13.13
N PHE A 419 -3.87 -15.14 -11.91
CA PHE A 419 -3.17 -15.55 -10.70
C PHE A 419 -3.92 -16.69 -10.03
N GLY A 420 -3.21 -17.50 -9.23
CA GLY A 420 -3.86 -18.44 -8.33
C GLY A 420 -4.71 -19.54 -9.01
N LYS A 421 -4.38 -19.96 -10.24
CA LYS A 421 -5.04 -21.12 -10.86
C LYS A 421 -4.85 -22.35 -9.98
N ALA A 422 -5.91 -23.12 -9.77
CA ALA A 422 -5.97 -24.17 -8.77
C ALA A 422 -4.84 -25.20 -8.91
N GLU A 423 -4.53 -25.63 -10.13
CA GLU A 423 -3.47 -26.60 -10.40
C GLU A 423 -2.07 -26.07 -10.06
N HIS A 424 -1.80 -24.78 -10.31
CA HIS A 424 -0.52 -24.16 -9.99
C HIS A 424 -0.38 -23.90 -8.49
N VAL A 425 -1.46 -23.47 -7.85
CA VAL A 425 -1.53 -23.29 -6.38
C VAL A 425 -1.29 -24.63 -5.68
N GLN A 426 -1.93 -25.71 -6.15
CA GLN A 426 -1.74 -27.04 -5.60
C GLN A 426 -0.31 -27.55 -5.78
N ALA A 427 0.27 -27.39 -6.98
CA ALA A 427 1.66 -27.78 -7.23
C ALA A 427 2.64 -26.99 -6.35
N TYR A 428 2.41 -25.69 -6.20
CA TYR A 428 3.24 -24.83 -5.34
C TYR A 428 3.15 -25.25 -3.86
N ASP A 429 1.94 -25.55 -3.40
CA ASP A 429 1.69 -25.99 -2.03
C ASP A 429 2.37 -27.33 -1.69
N GLN A 430 2.31 -28.29 -2.62
CA GLN A 430 3.00 -29.58 -2.48
C GLN A 430 4.51 -29.41 -2.30
N ILE A 431 5.12 -28.48 -3.04
CA ILE A 431 6.55 -28.15 -2.88
C ILE A 431 6.83 -27.56 -1.50
N LEU A 432 5.99 -26.65 -0.99
CA LEU A 432 6.18 -26.09 0.35
C LEU A 432 6.06 -27.15 1.46
N GLN A 433 5.09 -28.06 1.35
CA GLN A 433 4.94 -29.18 2.28
C GLN A 433 6.17 -30.08 2.27
N LYS A 434 6.67 -30.43 1.08
CA LYS A 434 7.90 -31.22 0.92
C LYS A 434 9.09 -30.51 1.58
N LEU A 435 9.30 -29.24 1.27
CA LEU A 435 10.39 -28.43 1.84
C LEU A 435 10.30 -28.33 3.36
N ALA A 436 9.09 -28.19 3.92
CA ALA A 436 8.90 -28.14 5.36
C ALA A 436 9.36 -29.44 6.04
N VAL A 437 9.10 -30.60 5.44
CA VAL A 437 9.60 -31.89 5.93
C VAL A 437 11.11 -32.00 5.76
N ASP A 438 11.61 -31.81 4.53
CA ASP A 438 13.01 -32.05 4.17
C ASP A 438 13.97 -31.13 4.95
N LEU A 439 13.54 -29.90 5.23
CA LEU A 439 14.35 -28.87 5.90
C LEU A 439 13.93 -28.64 7.36
N LYS A 440 13.00 -29.44 7.90
CA LYS A 440 12.47 -29.35 9.28
C LYS A 440 11.95 -27.94 9.62
N LEU A 441 11.12 -27.39 8.74
CA LEU A 441 10.49 -26.09 8.91
C LEU A 441 9.05 -26.25 9.40
N GLY A 442 8.50 -25.18 9.98
CA GLY A 442 7.08 -25.10 10.23
C GLY A 442 6.31 -24.96 8.92
N TYR A 443 5.09 -25.45 8.92
CA TYR A 443 4.15 -25.27 7.81
C TYR A 443 2.75 -24.93 8.32
N MET A 444 2.06 -24.02 7.63
CA MET A 444 0.69 -23.61 7.91
C MET A 444 -0.13 -23.67 6.62
N GLN A 445 -1.22 -24.43 6.64
CA GLN A 445 -2.14 -24.56 5.51
C GLN A 445 -3.25 -23.50 5.60
N ILE A 446 -3.15 -22.42 4.83
CA ILE A 446 -4.19 -21.38 4.72
C ILE A 446 -5.05 -21.52 3.46
N THR A 447 -4.53 -22.14 2.39
CA THR A 447 -5.26 -22.29 1.11
C THR A 447 -6.61 -22.96 1.31
N GLU A 448 -6.66 -24.02 2.12
CA GLU A 448 -7.89 -24.76 2.35
C GLU A 448 -8.91 -23.96 3.17
N ALA A 449 -8.44 -23.19 4.17
CA ALA A 449 -9.31 -22.31 4.93
C ALA A 449 -10.00 -21.27 4.04
N PHE A 450 -9.28 -20.72 3.05
CA PHE A 450 -9.90 -19.86 2.03
C PHE A 450 -10.93 -20.63 1.19
N ARG A 451 -10.59 -21.81 0.65
CA ARG A 451 -11.50 -22.58 -0.21
C ARG A 451 -12.81 -22.96 0.47
N GLN A 452 -12.75 -23.24 1.76
CA GLN A 452 -13.91 -23.61 2.57
C GLN A 452 -14.73 -22.40 3.03
N HIS A 453 -14.26 -21.17 2.83
CA HIS A 453 -14.97 -19.99 3.27
C HIS A 453 -16.24 -19.76 2.41
N PRO A 454 -17.44 -19.75 3.02
CA PRO A 454 -18.71 -19.70 2.28
C PRO A 454 -18.88 -18.42 1.45
N GLU A 455 -18.28 -17.32 1.90
CA GLU A 455 -18.32 -16.02 1.24
C GLU A 455 -16.94 -15.62 0.65
N LEU A 456 -16.20 -16.58 0.07
CA LEU A 456 -14.86 -16.35 -0.49
C LEU A 456 -14.71 -15.05 -1.31
N PRO A 457 -15.65 -14.65 -2.19
CA PRO A 457 -15.51 -13.40 -2.96
C PRO A 457 -15.39 -12.14 -2.09
N THR A 458 -15.95 -12.15 -0.88
CA THR A 458 -15.90 -10.99 0.02
C THR A 458 -14.53 -10.79 0.68
N LEU A 459 -13.67 -11.83 0.66
CA LEU A 459 -12.31 -11.77 1.20
C LEU A 459 -11.34 -11.07 0.26
N PHE A 460 -11.74 -10.81 -0.99
CA PHE A 460 -10.89 -10.16 -1.99
C PHE A 460 -11.43 -8.79 -2.39
N GLN A 461 -10.54 -7.93 -2.85
CA GLN A 461 -10.88 -6.71 -3.57
C GLN A 461 -11.50 -7.05 -4.93
N LYS A 462 -11.98 -6.03 -5.64
CA LYS A 462 -12.63 -6.18 -6.96
C LYS A 462 -11.73 -6.82 -8.03
N ASP A 463 -10.42 -6.91 -7.79
CA ASP A 463 -9.50 -7.59 -8.69
C ASP A 463 -9.43 -9.10 -8.51
N GLY A 464 -10.04 -9.64 -7.44
CA GLY A 464 -10.06 -11.06 -7.11
C GLY A 464 -8.71 -11.61 -6.64
N VAL A 465 -7.74 -10.74 -6.33
CA VAL A 465 -6.36 -11.11 -5.98
C VAL A 465 -5.99 -10.59 -4.61
N HIS A 466 -6.12 -9.28 -4.39
CA HIS A 466 -5.69 -8.66 -3.14
C HIS A 466 -6.78 -8.78 -2.09
N LEU A 467 -6.38 -8.82 -0.82
CA LEU A 467 -7.32 -8.97 0.28
C LEU A 467 -8.16 -7.70 0.46
N SER A 468 -9.45 -7.89 0.75
CA SER A 468 -10.28 -6.85 1.33
C SER A 468 -9.99 -6.70 2.83
N GLU A 469 -10.60 -5.73 3.51
CA GLU A 469 -10.55 -5.66 4.98
C GLU A 469 -11.02 -6.96 5.65
N LYS A 470 -12.09 -7.57 5.13
CA LYS A 470 -12.56 -8.89 5.60
C LYS A 470 -11.52 -9.98 5.35
N GLY A 471 -10.82 -9.93 4.21
CA GLY A 471 -9.73 -10.85 3.89
C GLY A 471 -8.56 -10.71 4.86
N HIS A 472 -8.15 -9.48 5.19
CA HIS A 472 -7.11 -9.22 6.17
C HIS A 472 -7.48 -9.74 7.56
N SER A 473 -8.71 -9.50 8.01
CA SER A 473 -9.23 -10.03 9.28
C SER A 473 -9.27 -11.56 9.28
N PHE A 474 -9.78 -12.17 8.21
CA PHE A 474 -9.82 -13.62 8.06
C PHE A 474 -8.42 -14.24 8.21
N VAL A 475 -7.42 -13.70 7.52
CA VAL A 475 -6.03 -14.18 7.59
C VAL A 475 -5.44 -13.97 8.98
N ALA A 476 -5.67 -12.81 9.60
CA ALA A 476 -5.21 -12.55 10.97
C ALA A 476 -5.76 -13.58 11.96
N MET A 477 -7.03 -13.98 11.82
CA MET A 477 -7.62 -15.06 12.62
C MET A 477 -6.93 -16.42 12.37
N GLN A 478 -6.67 -16.77 11.11
CA GLN A 478 -5.96 -18.01 10.78
C GLN A 478 -4.55 -18.02 11.38
N LEU A 479 -3.85 -16.88 11.34
CA LEU A 479 -2.54 -16.73 11.96
C LEU A 479 -2.63 -16.87 13.47
N LEU A 480 -3.59 -16.23 14.15
CA LEU A 480 -3.78 -16.40 15.60
C LEU A 480 -4.05 -17.86 15.98
N ALA A 481 -4.91 -18.54 15.23
CA ALA A 481 -5.15 -19.97 15.43
C ALA A 481 -3.86 -20.78 15.27
N ALA A 482 -3.06 -20.48 14.24
CA ALA A 482 -1.75 -21.11 14.05
C ALA A 482 -0.80 -20.83 15.22
N PHE A 483 -0.69 -19.60 15.73
CA PHE A 483 0.14 -19.30 16.91
C PHE A 483 -0.32 -20.09 18.15
N ALA A 484 -1.62 -20.34 18.29
CA ALA A 484 -2.16 -21.10 19.41
C ALA A 484 -2.02 -22.62 19.26
N GLU A 485 -1.87 -23.15 18.03
CA GLU A 485 -2.01 -24.59 17.76
C GLU A 485 -0.78 -25.24 17.10
N ASN A 486 -0.05 -24.50 16.26
CA ASN A 486 1.06 -25.01 15.48
C ASN A 486 2.23 -25.45 16.41
N PRO A 487 2.78 -26.66 16.25
CA PRO A 487 3.83 -27.15 17.14
C PRO A 487 5.09 -26.27 17.19
N LEU A 488 5.52 -25.71 16.04
CA LEU A 488 6.70 -24.84 15.99
C LEU A 488 6.43 -23.54 16.77
N LEU A 489 5.26 -22.93 16.53
CA LEU A 489 4.90 -21.68 17.18
C LEU A 489 4.68 -21.89 18.68
N LYS A 490 4.06 -23.01 19.08
CA LYS A 490 3.95 -23.41 20.48
C LYS A 490 5.30 -23.52 21.16
N GLN A 491 6.31 -24.13 20.52
CA GLN A 491 7.65 -24.21 21.10
C GLN A 491 8.23 -22.82 21.37
N ILE A 492 8.04 -21.88 20.45
CA ILE A 492 8.55 -20.51 20.60
C ILE A 492 7.77 -19.74 21.68
N THR A 493 6.47 -20.00 21.83
CA THR A 493 5.63 -19.28 22.80
C THR A 493 5.60 -19.92 24.20
N ALA A 494 5.79 -21.25 24.31
CA ALA A 494 5.46 -22.03 25.51
C ALA A 494 6.67 -22.44 26.38
N GLU A 495 7.86 -21.86 26.20
CA GLU A 495 8.97 -22.15 27.11
C GLU A 495 8.79 -21.43 28.46
N GLU A 496 8.23 -22.13 29.44
CA GLU A 496 8.73 -22.01 30.81
C GLU A 496 10.16 -22.58 30.79
N LYS A 497 11.17 -21.71 30.61
CA LYS A 497 12.56 -22.08 30.90
C LYS A 497 12.64 -22.42 32.40
N HIS A 498 12.58 -23.71 32.71
CA HIS A 498 12.91 -24.23 34.04
C HIS A 498 14.38 -24.06 34.37
#